data_AF-A0A327HJ02-F1
#
_entry.id   AF-A0A327HJ02-F1
#
_cell.length_a   1.000
_cell.length_b   1.000
_cell.length_c   1.000
_cell.angle_alpha   90.00
_cell.angle_beta   90.00
_cell.angle_gamma   90.00
#
_symmetry.space_group_name_H-M   'P 1'
#
loop_
_entity.id
_entity.type
_entity.pdbx_description
1 polymer ?
#
loop_
_entity_poly.entity_id
_entity_poly.type
_entity_poly.pdbx_seq_one_letter_code
_entity_poly.pdbx_strand_id
1 'polypeptide(L)'
;MVFLMIEKYFNSKKKATLGLTLVTLIWGLTFIWMDSAVEVAIKHNPNLSNQSLASSFVFFRFFIAAIILIPFTPNVKEAFTNIQSIKGGVWLGIIVWLGFLFQMIGIVYPDITPAVSAFLTSLYVVFTAFIGLIMGRQHLSFFMVIGVLLATFGAGWISGPPQLNFNLPEWLTVIGAFMFAAHIIATDRVTQDRNTTHLTVVMISTIALISMIILPLFILKNQDSFTDIIQLLLIPGYIIPLLFCAIFGSIIALLLLTVLQKQLSPVRAAILYALEPIWAVIFSLILGMEGEITFWLFLGGGCLIIGNLIVEIANLNKNKKLQFKPEIERRFLLEKLPPELDNNYLIEQIYLPKDSIKIDSKGISFDNFSLSNQSDISELGLTLENIENISYRVRKTTHIKKTQYIFSIKIRDAPGIRREIELNLNKDAEKFFSLQLPKIIKRRHEYKDEIGTWEIDEFLGKNQGLIIAEIELIGIEENITLPNWIGKEITDEIKYLNSNLAS
;
A
#
# COMPACT_ATOMS: atom_id res chain seq x y z
N MET A 1 10.33 15.50 -13.53
CA MET A 1 10.59 14.62 -14.69
C MET A 1 10.80 13.17 -14.25
N VAL A 2 11.77 12.87 -13.38
CA VAL A 2 12.06 11.49 -12.92
C VAL A 2 10.88 10.79 -12.24
N PHE A 3 10.17 11.45 -11.32
CA PHE A 3 9.02 10.86 -10.61
C PHE A 3 7.86 10.46 -11.56
N LEU A 4 7.51 11.35 -12.50
CA LEU A 4 6.53 11.07 -13.54
C LEU A 4 7.00 9.96 -14.49
N MET A 5 8.31 9.85 -14.74
CA MET A 5 8.88 8.73 -15.50
C MET A 5 8.79 7.41 -14.74
N ILE A 6 9.02 7.39 -13.42
CA ILE A 6 8.87 6.19 -12.59
C ILE A 6 7.42 5.72 -12.62
N GLU A 7 6.45 6.61 -12.37
CA GLU A 7 5.03 6.26 -12.42
C GLU A 7 4.60 5.78 -13.82
N LYS A 8 5.04 6.46 -14.88
CA LYS A 8 4.74 6.08 -16.26
C LYS A 8 5.42 4.76 -16.66
N TYR A 9 6.63 4.51 -16.17
CA TYR A 9 7.39 3.31 -16.49
C TYR A 9 6.75 2.10 -15.82
N PHE A 10 6.44 2.18 -14.52
CA PHE A 10 5.76 1.13 -13.76
C PHE A 10 4.23 1.21 -13.93
N ASN A 11 3.75 1.08 -15.16
CA ASN A 11 2.32 1.09 -15.48
C ASN A 11 1.69 -0.33 -15.53
N SER A 12 2.45 -1.36 -15.18
CA SER A 12 2.02 -2.76 -15.23
C SER A 12 2.40 -3.51 -13.96
N LYS A 13 1.55 -4.46 -13.55
CA LYS A 13 1.75 -5.33 -12.39
C LYS A 13 3.05 -6.12 -12.49
N LYS A 14 3.45 -6.52 -13.71
CA LYS A 14 4.75 -7.18 -13.96
C LYS A 14 5.92 -6.28 -13.59
N LYS A 15 5.89 -5.02 -14.01
CA LYS A 15 6.94 -4.06 -13.68
C LYS A 15 6.91 -3.71 -12.18
N ALA A 16 5.74 -3.53 -11.58
CA ALA A 16 5.62 -3.29 -10.14
C ALA A 16 6.18 -4.46 -9.31
N THR A 17 5.94 -5.70 -9.75
CA THR A 17 6.51 -6.92 -9.15
C THR A 17 8.04 -6.85 -9.21
N LEU A 18 8.61 -6.60 -10.39
CA LEU A 18 10.06 -6.47 -10.57
C LEU A 18 10.64 -5.34 -9.72
N GLY A 19 9.96 -4.19 -9.66
CA GLY A 19 10.38 -3.04 -8.87
C GLY A 19 10.36 -3.34 -7.37
N LEU A 20 9.33 -4.03 -6.86
CA LEU A 20 9.31 -4.44 -5.46
C LEU A 20 10.31 -5.57 -5.15
N THR A 21 10.60 -6.47 -6.10
CA THR A 21 11.73 -7.40 -5.94
C THR A 21 13.05 -6.65 -5.81
N LEU A 22 13.28 -5.62 -6.63
CA LEU A 22 14.48 -4.77 -6.51
C LEU A 22 14.53 -4.06 -5.15
N VAL A 23 13.39 -3.56 -4.66
CA VAL A 23 13.28 -2.98 -3.30
C VAL A 23 13.75 -3.99 -2.25
N THR A 24 13.30 -5.25 -2.31
CA THR A 24 13.72 -6.27 -1.34
C THR A 24 15.20 -6.63 -1.40
N LEU A 25 15.78 -6.59 -2.60
CA LEU A 25 17.22 -6.78 -2.78
C LEU A 25 18.01 -5.62 -2.14
N ILE A 26 17.55 -4.39 -2.36
CA ILE A 26 18.15 -3.20 -1.74
C ILE A 26 18.04 -3.28 -0.21
N TRP A 27 16.87 -3.65 0.32
CA TRP A 27 16.69 -3.82 1.77
C TRP A 27 17.61 -4.90 2.34
N GLY A 28 17.74 -6.05 1.67
CA GLY A 28 18.70 -7.09 2.06
C GLY A 28 20.15 -6.57 2.11
N LEU A 29 20.57 -5.78 1.12
CA LEU A 29 21.88 -5.12 1.10
C LEU A 29 22.06 -4.09 2.23
N THR A 30 20.99 -3.45 2.70
CA THR A 30 21.14 -2.47 3.78
C THR A 30 21.61 -3.08 5.10
N PHE A 31 21.31 -4.36 5.39
CA PHE A 31 21.86 -5.03 6.56
C PHE A 31 23.38 -5.13 6.49
N ILE A 32 23.92 -5.48 5.31
CA ILE A 32 25.36 -5.54 5.03
C ILE A 32 26.01 -4.18 5.24
N TRP A 33 25.42 -3.13 4.65
CA TRP A 33 25.97 -1.78 4.76
C TRP A 33 25.89 -1.20 6.17
N MET A 34 24.80 -1.46 6.89
CA MET A 34 24.66 -1.04 8.29
C MET A 34 25.72 -1.73 9.16
N ASP A 35 25.85 -3.05 9.04
CA ASP A 35 26.81 -3.83 9.83
C ASP A 35 28.27 -3.44 9.51
N SER A 36 28.63 -3.28 8.24
CA SER A 36 29.96 -2.81 7.83
C SER A 36 30.30 -1.44 8.42
N ALA A 37 29.34 -0.51 8.48
CA ALA A 37 29.56 0.78 9.11
C ALA A 37 29.73 0.66 10.62
N VAL A 38 28.92 -0.20 11.28
CA VAL A 38 29.03 -0.48 12.72
C VAL A 38 30.40 -1.07 13.06
N GLU A 39 30.88 -2.06 12.31
CA GLU A 39 32.19 -2.67 12.54
C GLU A 39 33.32 -1.64 12.48
N VAL A 40 33.30 -0.77 11.46
CA VAL A 40 34.24 0.34 11.31
C VAL A 40 34.13 1.31 12.48
N ALA A 41 32.90 1.63 12.92
CA ALA A 41 32.69 2.56 14.02
C ALA A 41 33.21 2.02 15.35
N ILE A 42 32.89 0.77 15.70
CA ILE A 42 33.36 0.11 16.92
C ILE A 42 34.88 0.01 16.94
N LYS A 43 35.50 -0.29 15.79
CA LYS A 43 36.97 -0.39 15.68
C LYS A 43 37.67 0.96 15.92
N HIS A 44 37.11 2.06 15.45
CA HIS A 44 37.74 3.38 15.58
C HIS A 44 37.36 4.09 16.88
N ASN A 45 36.14 3.89 17.38
CA ASN A 45 35.60 4.53 18.57
C ASN A 45 34.89 3.49 19.47
N PRO A 46 35.65 2.59 20.12
CA PRO A 46 35.08 1.49 20.93
C PRO A 46 34.33 1.96 22.17
N ASN A 47 34.56 3.19 22.63
CA ASN A 47 33.89 3.77 23.79
C ASN A 47 32.56 4.45 23.44
N LEU A 48 32.25 4.64 22.15
CA LEU A 48 31.00 5.26 21.73
C LEU A 48 29.83 4.34 22.08
N SER A 49 28.87 4.85 22.84
CA SER A 49 27.73 4.02 23.24
C SER A 49 26.91 3.52 22.05
N ASN A 50 26.34 2.32 22.18
CA ASN A 50 25.53 1.70 21.13
C ASN A 50 24.34 2.58 20.71
N GLN A 51 23.71 3.27 21.66
CA GLN A 51 22.56 4.14 21.38
C GLN A 51 22.97 5.41 20.64
N SER A 52 24.12 6.01 20.97
CA SER A 52 24.65 7.18 20.25
C SER A 52 25.10 6.80 18.84
N LEU A 53 25.78 5.66 18.67
CA LEU A 53 26.14 5.14 17.34
C LEU A 53 24.88 4.89 16.49
N ALA A 54 23.91 4.13 16.99
CA ALA A 54 22.69 3.81 16.27
C ALA A 54 21.87 5.06 15.91
N SER A 55 21.63 5.95 16.88
CA SER A 55 20.86 7.18 16.64
C SER A 55 21.58 8.13 15.68
N SER A 56 22.92 8.17 15.70
CA SER A 56 23.70 8.97 14.74
C SER A 56 23.58 8.42 13.32
N PHE A 57 23.66 7.10 13.14
CA PHE A 57 23.54 6.47 11.83
C PHE A 57 22.14 6.73 11.24
N VAL A 58 21.08 6.54 12.03
CA VAL A 58 19.70 6.83 11.61
C VAL A 58 19.55 8.32 11.27
N PHE A 59 20.06 9.23 12.11
CA PHE A 59 20.02 10.66 11.83
C PHE A 59 20.67 11.00 10.50
N PHE A 60 21.95 10.68 10.29
CA PHE A 60 22.65 11.06 9.06
C PHE A 60 22.06 10.38 7.83
N ARG A 61 21.64 9.11 7.94
CA ARG A 61 20.99 8.38 6.84
C ARG A 61 19.76 9.13 6.32
N PHE A 62 18.87 9.53 7.21
CA PHE A 62 17.63 10.21 6.83
C PHE A 62 17.78 11.70 6.60
N PHE A 63 18.74 12.36 7.26
CA PHE A 63 19.07 13.75 7.00
C PHE A 63 19.66 13.95 5.60
N ILE A 64 20.61 13.11 5.20
CA ILE A 64 21.14 13.08 3.83
C ILE A 64 20.02 12.77 2.84
N ALA A 65 19.19 11.77 3.13
CA ALA A 65 18.06 11.43 2.27
C ALA A 65 17.08 12.60 2.09
N ALA A 66 16.76 13.34 3.16
CA ALA A 66 15.90 14.52 3.11
C ALA A 66 16.53 15.65 2.28
N ILE A 67 17.81 15.96 2.51
CA ILE A 67 18.54 16.99 1.75
C ILE A 67 18.56 16.67 0.26
N ILE A 68 18.77 15.41 -0.10
CA ILE A 68 18.80 14.99 -1.51
C ILE A 68 17.39 14.96 -2.09
N LEU A 69 16.36 14.51 -1.36
CA LEU A 69 15.04 14.29 -1.96
C LEU A 69 14.22 15.59 -2.11
N ILE A 70 14.30 16.51 -1.16
CA ILE A 70 13.48 17.74 -1.14
C ILE A 70 13.64 18.58 -2.43
N PRO A 71 14.87 18.90 -2.91
CA PRO A 71 15.05 19.74 -4.11
C PRO A 71 14.53 19.10 -5.40
N PHE A 72 14.50 17.77 -5.46
CA PHE A 72 14.08 17.04 -6.65
C PHE A 72 12.58 16.74 -6.67
N THR A 73 11.88 17.02 -5.58
CA THR A 73 10.44 16.78 -5.44
C THR A 73 9.63 17.83 -6.20
N PRO A 74 8.81 17.42 -7.19
CA PRO A 74 7.94 18.35 -7.90
C PRO A 74 6.90 18.99 -6.97
N ASN A 75 6.71 20.30 -7.08
CA ASN A 75 5.76 21.06 -6.25
C ASN A 75 5.94 20.81 -4.74
N VAL A 76 7.19 20.67 -4.28
CA VAL A 76 7.50 20.30 -2.87
C VAL A 76 6.83 21.19 -1.82
N LYS A 77 6.57 22.47 -2.12
CA LYS A 77 5.81 23.36 -1.23
C LYS A 77 4.43 22.80 -0.89
N GLU A 78 3.74 22.19 -1.85
CA GLU A 78 2.43 21.56 -1.67
C GLU A 78 2.50 20.38 -0.69
N ALA A 79 3.60 19.63 -0.70
CA ALA A 79 3.81 18.53 0.24
C ALA A 79 3.73 18.99 1.70
N PHE A 80 4.20 20.21 1.98
CA PHE A 80 4.25 20.80 3.32
C PHE A 80 3.12 21.80 3.62
N THR A 81 2.17 22.01 2.70
CA THR A 81 0.97 22.83 2.96
C THR A 81 -0.32 22.01 2.93
N ASN A 82 -0.35 20.88 2.23
CA ASN A 82 -1.52 20.00 2.20
C ASN A 82 -1.62 19.19 3.50
N ILE A 83 -2.69 19.44 4.27
CA ILE A 83 -2.90 18.81 5.59
C ILE A 83 -2.99 17.28 5.53
N GLN A 84 -3.50 16.70 4.44
CA GLN A 84 -3.61 15.25 4.29
C GLN A 84 -2.23 14.61 4.06
N SER A 85 -1.40 15.25 3.21
CA SER A 85 -0.01 14.83 2.99
C SER A 85 0.82 14.96 4.27
N ILE A 86 0.67 16.05 5.00
CA ILE A 86 1.38 16.29 6.28
C ILE A 86 0.98 15.24 7.31
N LYS A 87 -0.32 15.09 7.60
CA LYS A 87 -0.78 14.14 8.62
C LYS A 87 -0.37 12.71 8.27
N GLY A 88 -0.51 12.31 7.01
CA GLY A 88 -0.10 10.99 6.56
C GLY A 88 1.41 10.77 6.70
N GLY A 89 2.21 11.70 6.19
CA GLY A 89 3.66 11.58 6.18
C GLY A 89 4.26 11.63 7.58
N VAL A 90 3.73 12.48 8.48
CA VAL A 90 4.18 12.55 9.87
C VAL A 90 3.91 11.24 10.61
N TRP A 91 2.70 10.68 10.49
CA TRP A 91 2.37 9.41 11.14
C TRP A 91 3.23 8.26 10.62
N LEU A 92 3.39 8.14 9.30
CA LEU A 92 4.29 7.14 8.71
C LEU A 92 5.74 7.36 9.18
N GLY A 93 6.20 8.60 9.21
CA GLY A 93 7.54 8.97 9.63
C GLY A 93 7.84 8.56 11.07
N ILE A 94 6.91 8.75 12.00
CA ILE A 94 7.07 8.34 13.40
C ILE A 94 7.20 6.81 13.51
N ILE A 95 6.33 6.06 12.84
CA ILE A 95 6.33 4.59 12.88
C ILE A 95 7.62 4.04 12.28
N VAL A 96 8.01 4.55 11.12
CA VAL A 96 9.24 4.15 10.42
C VAL A 96 10.48 4.51 11.23
N TRP A 97 10.50 5.69 11.86
CA TRP A 97 11.59 6.11 12.73
C TRP A 97 11.78 5.15 13.90
N LEU A 98 10.69 4.74 14.57
CA LEU A 98 10.76 3.74 15.65
C LEU A 98 11.35 2.42 15.14
N GLY A 99 10.89 1.95 13.98
CA GLY A 99 11.41 0.74 13.34
C GLY A 99 12.91 0.80 13.10
N PHE A 100 13.39 1.86 12.44
CA PHE A 100 14.81 2.04 12.16
C PHE A 100 15.66 2.27 13.41
N LEU A 101 15.16 2.99 14.41
CA LEU A 101 15.91 3.21 15.65
C LEU A 101 16.14 1.88 16.39
N PHE A 102 15.08 1.09 16.61
CA PHE A 102 15.22 -0.17 17.33
C PHE A 102 16.05 -1.19 16.54
N GLN A 103 15.84 -1.29 15.22
CA GLN A 103 16.64 -2.16 14.37
C GLN A 103 18.12 -1.76 14.40
N MET A 104 18.43 -0.47 14.25
CA MET A 104 19.82 -0.01 14.27
C MET A 104 20.48 -0.23 15.63
N ILE A 105 19.77 0.01 16.75
CA ILE A 105 20.30 -0.31 18.08
C ILE A 105 20.58 -1.82 18.19
N GLY A 106 19.71 -2.67 17.65
CA GLY A 106 19.93 -4.12 17.58
C GLY A 106 21.21 -4.49 16.84
N ILE A 107 21.38 -3.98 15.60
CA ILE A 107 22.54 -4.26 14.73
C ILE A 107 23.87 -3.79 15.34
N VAL A 108 23.87 -2.76 16.19
CA VAL A 108 25.11 -2.31 16.84
C VAL A 108 25.68 -3.34 17.83
N TYR A 109 24.87 -4.28 18.33
CA TYR A 109 25.38 -5.36 19.19
C TYR A 109 26.08 -6.44 18.36
N PRO A 110 27.24 -6.96 18.81
CA PRO A 110 28.04 -7.94 18.06
C PRO A 110 27.37 -9.33 17.97
N ASP A 111 26.35 -9.60 18.78
CA ASP A 111 25.71 -10.92 18.87
C ASP A 111 24.70 -11.17 17.74
N ILE A 112 24.38 -10.17 16.91
CA ILE A 112 23.40 -10.28 15.83
C ILE A 112 24.06 -10.10 14.47
N THR A 113 24.02 -11.14 13.64
CA THR A 113 24.56 -11.08 12.28
C THR A 113 23.56 -10.40 11.33
N PRO A 114 24.00 -9.92 10.14
CA PRO A 114 23.11 -9.37 9.14
C PRO A 114 21.96 -10.30 8.75
N ALA A 115 22.22 -11.61 8.58
CA ALA A 115 21.18 -12.56 8.25
C ALA A 115 20.17 -12.73 9.39
N VAL A 116 20.65 -12.92 10.63
CA VAL A 116 19.77 -13.08 11.80
C VAL A 116 18.88 -11.85 11.97
N SER A 117 19.44 -10.65 11.85
CA SER A 117 18.69 -9.40 11.91
C SER A 117 17.62 -9.31 10.81
N ALA A 118 17.95 -9.67 9.56
CA ALA A 118 17.00 -9.66 8.46
C ALA A 118 15.87 -10.69 8.62
N PHE A 119 16.19 -11.90 9.09
CA PHE A 119 15.20 -12.92 9.38
C PHE A 119 14.23 -12.50 10.48
N LEU A 120 14.75 -11.97 11.60
CA LEU A 120 13.90 -11.44 12.67
C LEU A 120 13.07 -10.24 12.21
N THR A 121 13.64 -9.37 11.37
CA THR A 121 12.92 -8.25 10.76
C THR A 121 11.72 -8.75 9.94
N SER A 122 11.88 -9.83 9.19
CA SER A 122 10.82 -10.40 8.34
C SER A 122 9.60 -10.95 9.11
N LEU A 123 9.66 -11.03 10.45
CA LEU A 123 8.47 -11.24 11.30
C LEU A 123 7.41 -10.16 11.10
N TYR A 124 7.72 -9.04 10.43
CA TYR A 124 6.69 -8.09 10.02
C TYR A 124 5.55 -8.77 9.25
N VAL A 125 5.78 -9.87 8.52
CA VAL A 125 4.71 -10.60 7.80
C VAL A 125 3.72 -11.25 8.78
N VAL A 126 4.21 -11.83 9.87
CA VAL A 126 3.34 -12.35 10.92
C VAL A 126 2.62 -11.21 11.63
N PHE A 127 3.34 -10.12 11.94
CA PHE A 127 2.75 -8.98 12.63
C PHE A 127 1.73 -8.23 11.77
N THR A 128 1.90 -8.12 10.45
CA THR A 128 0.88 -7.52 9.57
C THR A 128 -0.40 -8.34 9.61
N ALA A 129 -0.29 -9.66 9.57
CA ALA A 129 -1.45 -10.53 9.66
C ALA A 129 -2.13 -10.41 11.04
N PHE A 130 -1.34 -10.38 12.12
CA PHE A 130 -1.85 -10.18 13.49
C PHE A 130 -2.57 -8.84 13.67
N ILE A 131 -1.98 -7.73 13.21
CA ILE A 131 -2.63 -6.41 13.23
C ILE A 131 -3.91 -6.47 12.38
N GLY A 132 -3.88 -7.15 11.24
CA GLY A 132 -5.05 -7.40 10.41
C GLY A 132 -6.20 -8.14 11.14
N LEU A 133 -5.88 -9.12 11.99
CA LEU A 133 -6.86 -9.80 12.86
C LEU A 133 -7.48 -8.82 13.86
N ILE A 134 -6.67 -8.01 14.56
CA ILE A 134 -7.14 -7.03 15.55
C ILE A 134 -8.05 -5.99 14.89
N MET A 135 -7.73 -5.57 13.67
CA MET A 135 -8.53 -4.60 12.91
C MET A 135 -9.81 -5.22 12.31
N GLY A 136 -10.08 -6.51 12.50
CA GLY A 136 -11.20 -7.22 11.89
C GLY A 136 -11.09 -7.34 10.36
N ARG A 137 -9.90 -7.06 9.79
CA ARG A 137 -9.63 -7.17 8.35
C ARG A 137 -9.25 -8.60 7.93
N GLN A 138 -8.90 -9.44 8.90
CA GLN A 138 -8.51 -10.84 8.70
C GLN A 138 -9.19 -11.74 9.74
N HIS A 139 -9.23 -13.04 9.46
CA HIS A 139 -9.75 -14.04 10.40
C HIS A 139 -8.70 -15.11 10.69
N LEU A 140 -8.71 -15.62 11.93
CA LEU A 140 -7.83 -16.69 12.33
C LEU A 140 -8.17 -17.95 11.55
N SER A 141 -7.23 -18.41 10.71
CA SER A 141 -7.35 -19.66 9.97
C SER A 141 -6.39 -20.70 10.53
N PHE A 142 -6.71 -21.98 10.34
CA PHE A 142 -5.83 -23.08 10.75
C PHE A 142 -4.41 -22.94 10.14
N PHE A 143 -4.33 -22.58 8.87
CA PHE A 143 -3.06 -22.35 8.19
C PHE A 143 -2.31 -21.14 8.75
N MET A 144 -3.01 -20.06 9.12
CA MET A 144 -2.38 -18.91 9.78
C MET A 144 -1.74 -19.32 11.11
N VAL A 145 -2.41 -20.15 11.91
CA VAL A 145 -1.85 -20.66 13.17
C VAL A 145 -0.59 -21.49 12.91
N ILE A 146 -0.61 -22.39 11.92
CA ILE A 146 0.58 -23.16 11.53
C ILE A 146 1.72 -22.23 11.11
N GLY A 147 1.44 -21.25 10.26
CA GLY A 147 2.45 -20.32 9.77
C GLY A 147 3.07 -19.48 10.89
N VAL A 148 2.25 -19.00 11.84
CA VAL A 148 2.72 -18.30 13.05
C VAL A 148 3.63 -19.22 13.88
N LEU A 149 3.20 -20.44 14.18
CA LEU A 149 3.99 -21.39 14.97
C LEU A 149 5.33 -21.71 14.31
N LEU A 150 5.33 -21.88 12.99
CA LEU A 150 6.55 -22.17 12.23
C LEU A 150 7.49 -20.96 12.19
N ALA A 151 6.96 -19.76 12.04
CA ALA A 151 7.73 -18.52 12.09
C ALA A 151 8.33 -18.25 13.48
N THR A 152 7.56 -18.49 14.53
CA THR A 152 8.03 -18.40 15.92
C THR A 152 9.10 -19.44 16.22
N PHE A 153 8.93 -20.69 15.76
CA PHE A 153 9.97 -21.73 15.88
C PHE A 153 11.26 -21.31 15.16
N GLY A 154 11.12 -20.81 13.92
CA GLY A 154 12.25 -20.37 13.12
C GLY A 154 13.04 -19.24 13.79
N ALA A 155 12.34 -18.22 14.29
CA ALA A 155 12.94 -17.11 15.03
C ALA A 155 13.57 -17.56 16.36
N GLY A 156 12.94 -18.52 17.05
CA GLY A 156 13.39 -19.02 18.35
C GLY A 156 14.72 -19.76 18.34
N TRP A 157 15.09 -20.38 17.21
CA TRP A 157 16.27 -21.25 17.07
C TRP A 157 17.21 -20.86 15.94
N ILE A 158 17.10 -19.66 15.39
CA ILE A 158 17.86 -19.24 14.21
C ILE A 158 19.38 -19.29 14.39
N SER A 159 19.88 -19.06 15.60
CA SER A 159 21.30 -19.12 15.97
C SER A 159 21.72 -20.50 16.50
N GLY A 160 20.76 -21.39 16.77
CA GLY A 160 20.96 -22.76 17.22
C GLY A 160 21.05 -22.96 18.74
N PRO A 161 20.93 -24.21 19.23
CA PRO A 161 20.85 -24.51 20.65
C PRO A 161 22.10 -24.13 21.46
N PRO A 162 21.92 -23.70 22.72
CA PRO A 162 20.63 -23.49 23.37
C PRO A 162 20.02 -22.15 22.95
N GLN A 163 18.88 -22.14 22.26
CA GLN A 163 18.16 -20.90 21.98
C GLN A 163 16.68 -21.03 22.37
N LEU A 164 16.36 -20.32 23.44
CA LEU A 164 15.01 -20.03 23.95
C LEU A 164 15.10 -18.94 25.03
N ASN A 165 16.03 -17.99 24.83
CA ASN A 165 16.13 -16.70 25.52
C ASN A 165 16.65 -15.70 24.47
N PHE A 166 15.81 -14.75 24.07
CA PHE A 166 16.25 -13.63 23.23
C PHE A 166 17.00 -12.65 24.10
N ASN A 167 18.19 -12.26 23.66
CA ASN A 167 18.89 -11.14 24.28
C ASN A 167 18.24 -9.82 23.84
N LEU A 168 18.75 -8.73 24.37
CA LEU A 168 18.26 -7.40 24.03
C LEU A 168 18.25 -7.11 22.51
N PRO A 169 19.30 -7.40 21.71
CA PRO A 169 19.31 -7.07 20.28
C PRO A 169 18.24 -7.81 19.46
N GLU A 170 17.94 -9.07 19.76
CA GLU A 170 16.87 -9.80 19.08
C GLU A 170 15.51 -9.19 19.40
N TRP A 171 15.23 -8.87 20.67
CA TRP A 171 13.99 -8.20 21.05
C TRP A 171 13.82 -6.82 20.40
N LEU A 172 14.90 -6.04 20.31
CA LEU A 172 14.88 -4.75 19.63
C LEU A 172 14.55 -4.92 18.14
N THR A 173 15.13 -5.93 17.48
CA THR A 173 14.83 -6.25 16.08
C THR A 173 13.38 -6.68 15.89
N VAL A 174 12.83 -7.49 16.80
CA VAL A 174 11.42 -7.92 16.79
C VAL A 174 10.47 -6.73 16.99
N ILE A 175 10.80 -5.79 17.89
CA ILE A 175 10.05 -4.54 18.04
C ILE A 175 10.12 -3.72 16.75
N GLY A 176 11.29 -3.66 16.11
CA GLY A 176 11.47 -3.05 14.79
C GLY A 176 10.55 -3.68 13.74
N ALA A 177 10.50 -5.01 13.67
CA ALA A 177 9.62 -5.77 12.78
C ALA A 177 8.13 -5.41 12.99
N PHE A 178 7.69 -5.28 14.25
CA PHE A 178 6.34 -4.85 14.56
C PHE A 178 6.05 -3.42 14.06
N MET A 179 6.99 -2.48 14.22
CA MET A 179 6.86 -1.13 13.69
C MET A 179 6.81 -1.11 12.15
N PHE A 180 7.64 -1.91 11.48
CA PHE A 180 7.57 -2.05 10.02
C PHE A 180 6.26 -2.68 9.56
N ALA A 181 5.69 -3.65 10.29
CA ALA A 181 4.37 -4.18 10.01
C ALA A 181 3.27 -3.13 10.13
N ALA A 182 3.30 -2.33 11.21
CA ALA A 182 2.38 -1.21 11.39
C ALA A 182 2.53 -0.19 10.24
N HIS A 183 3.76 0.07 9.78
CA HIS A 183 4.03 0.93 8.64
C HIS A 183 3.45 0.37 7.33
N ILE A 184 3.58 -0.93 7.06
CA ILE A 184 3.01 -1.56 5.86
C ILE A 184 1.50 -1.35 5.80
N ILE A 185 0.80 -1.57 6.90
CA ILE A 185 -0.67 -1.40 6.99
C ILE A 185 -1.07 0.08 6.91
N ALA A 186 -0.32 0.97 7.58
CA ALA A 186 -0.57 2.40 7.54
C ALA A 186 -0.34 2.96 6.12
N THR A 187 0.70 2.50 5.43
CA THR A 187 1.02 2.88 4.05
C THR A 187 -0.08 2.46 3.10
N ASP A 188 -0.59 1.22 3.24
CA ASP A 188 -1.72 0.72 2.46
C ASP A 188 -2.95 1.62 2.57
N ARG A 189 -3.23 2.19 3.75
CA ARG A 189 -4.34 3.13 3.95
C ARG A 189 -4.06 4.52 3.38
N VAL A 190 -2.88 5.08 3.67
CA VAL A 190 -2.56 6.50 3.44
C VAL A 190 -2.17 6.80 1.99
N THR A 191 -1.81 5.78 1.20
CA THR A 191 -1.38 5.95 -0.21
C THR A 191 -2.52 5.91 -1.24
N GLN A 192 -3.75 5.56 -0.84
CA GLN A 192 -4.87 5.36 -1.77
C GLN A 192 -5.45 6.65 -2.36
N ASP A 193 -5.37 7.77 -1.63
CA ASP A 193 -6.06 9.02 -1.93
C ASP A 193 -5.10 10.21 -2.08
N ARG A 194 -3.79 9.99 -2.03
CA ARG A 194 -2.77 11.05 -1.88
C ARG A 194 -1.63 10.94 -2.88
N ASN A 195 -0.95 12.07 -3.09
CA ASN A 195 0.32 12.10 -3.81
C ASN A 195 1.40 11.38 -2.98
N THR A 196 1.77 10.18 -3.42
CA THR A 196 2.73 9.30 -2.72
C THR A 196 4.14 9.87 -2.67
N THR A 197 4.52 10.70 -3.65
CA THR A 197 5.82 11.39 -3.64
C THR A 197 5.87 12.44 -2.53
N HIS A 198 4.83 13.28 -2.43
CA HIS A 198 4.72 14.26 -1.34
C HIS A 198 4.67 13.59 0.03
N LEU A 199 3.92 12.50 0.14
CA LEU A 199 3.84 11.69 1.36
C LEU A 199 5.23 11.18 1.79
N THR A 200 6.01 10.65 0.85
CA THR A 200 7.34 10.10 1.10
C THR A 200 8.32 11.18 1.57
N VAL A 201 8.25 12.37 0.98
CA VAL A 201 9.11 13.50 1.36
C VAL A 201 8.80 13.96 2.77
N VAL A 202 7.52 14.14 3.11
CA VAL A 202 7.11 14.50 4.49
C VAL A 202 7.55 13.41 5.48
N MET A 203 7.41 12.13 5.12
CA MET A 203 7.84 11.00 5.95
C MET A 203 9.34 11.04 6.24
N ILE A 204 10.18 11.15 5.20
CA ILE A 204 11.64 11.21 5.34
C ILE A 204 12.07 12.45 6.12
N SER A 205 11.47 13.62 5.86
CA SER A 205 11.71 14.83 6.63
C SER A 205 11.33 14.66 8.11
N THR A 206 10.22 13.98 8.40
CA THR A 206 9.79 13.70 9.78
C THR A 206 10.82 12.83 10.50
N ILE A 207 11.30 11.76 9.87
CA ILE A 207 12.32 10.86 10.45
C ILE A 207 13.62 11.64 10.74
N ALA A 208 14.06 12.49 9.80
CA ALA A 208 15.24 13.32 9.96
C ALA A 208 15.09 14.32 11.13
N LEU A 209 13.94 14.99 11.23
CA LEU A 209 13.66 15.97 12.30
C LEU A 209 13.58 15.32 13.69
N ILE A 210 12.91 14.18 13.81
CA ILE A 210 12.86 13.43 15.09
C ILE A 210 14.27 12.98 15.47
N SER A 211 15.03 12.41 14.52
CA SER A 211 16.40 11.95 14.78
C SER A 211 17.34 13.08 15.17
N MET A 212 17.15 14.28 14.59
CA MET A 212 17.91 15.50 14.94
C MET A 212 17.71 15.89 16.41
N ILE A 213 16.51 15.67 16.96
CA ILE A 213 16.18 15.96 18.35
C ILE A 213 16.70 14.85 19.28
N ILE A 214 16.60 13.59 18.86
CA ILE A 214 16.91 12.43 19.71
C ILE A 214 18.41 12.17 19.83
N LEU A 215 19.19 12.41 18.77
CA LEU A 215 20.64 12.19 18.78
C LEU A 215 21.36 12.93 19.93
N PRO A 216 21.17 14.25 20.12
CA PRO A 216 21.78 14.96 21.25
C PRO A 216 21.39 14.40 22.62
N LEU A 217 20.17 13.86 22.77
CA LEU A 217 19.73 13.29 24.05
C LEU A 217 20.49 12.01 24.41
N PHE A 218 20.80 11.15 23.44
CA PHE A 218 21.64 9.97 23.68
C PHE A 218 23.08 10.34 23.98
N ILE A 219 23.65 11.28 23.23
CA ILE A 219 25.01 11.78 23.45
C ILE A 219 25.15 12.32 24.88
N LEU A 220 24.22 13.18 25.31
CA LEU A 220 24.23 13.74 26.67
C LEU A 220 24.05 12.67 27.75
N LYS A 221 23.11 11.73 27.56
CA LYS A 221 22.83 10.67 28.53
C LYS A 221 24.02 9.73 28.73
N ASN A 222 24.70 9.39 27.65
CA ASN A 222 25.79 8.41 27.65
C ASN A 222 27.17 9.07 27.80
N GLN A 223 27.23 10.40 27.94
CA GLN A 223 28.48 11.17 28.07
C GLN A 223 29.44 10.99 26.88
N ASP A 224 28.89 10.72 25.69
CA ASP A 224 29.65 10.60 24.46
C ASP A 224 30.03 11.99 23.92
N SER A 225 31.03 12.04 23.03
CA SER A 225 31.38 13.29 22.33
C SER A 225 30.78 13.34 20.93
N PHE A 226 30.21 14.50 20.58
CA PHE A 226 29.78 14.77 19.20
C PHE A 226 30.97 14.75 18.22
N THR A 227 32.18 15.05 18.68
CA THR A 227 33.40 15.00 17.85
C THR A 227 33.67 13.59 17.33
N ASP A 228 33.42 12.57 18.15
CA ASP A 228 33.76 11.19 17.82
C ASP A 228 32.85 10.69 16.69
N ILE A 229 31.58 11.11 16.72
CA ILE A 229 30.61 10.86 15.65
C ILE A 229 31.02 11.56 14.35
N ILE A 230 31.46 12.83 14.42
CA ILE A 230 31.91 13.57 13.23
C ILE A 230 33.18 12.93 12.64
N GLN A 231 34.09 12.43 13.47
CA GLN A 231 35.27 11.70 12.98
C GLN A 231 34.90 10.43 12.21
N LEU A 232 33.85 9.70 12.62
CA LEU A 232 33.37 8.53 11.87
C LEU A 232 32.94 8.91 10.44
N LEU A 233 32.31 10.06 10.24
CA LEU A 233 31.88 10.52 8.90
C LEU A 233 33.05 10.80 7.94
N LEU A 234 34.26 10.97 8.47
CA LEU A 234 35.47 11.15 7.66
C LEU A 234 36.08 9.83 7.21
N ILE A 235 35.64 8.70 7.76
CA ILE A 235 36.18 7.37 7.45
C ILE A 235 35.42 6.79 6.25
N PRO A 236 36.09 6.46 5.13
CA PRO A 236 35.44 5.88 3.94
C PRO A 236 34.59 4.64 4.25
N GLY A 237 35.09 3.78 5.14
CA GLY A 237 34.39 2.57 5.57
C GLY A 237 33.08 2.81 6.33
N TYR A 238 32.85 4.00 6.88
CA TYR A 238 31.60 4.37 7.54
C TYR A 238 30.69 5.20 6.63
N ILE A 239 31.24 6.21 5.96
CA ILE A 239 30.45 7.15 5.14
C ILE A 239 29.92 6.51 3.86
N ILE A 240 30.67 5.60 3.21
CA ILE A 240 30.21 4.97 1.97
C ILE A 240 29.00 4.07 2.22
N PRO A 241 29.00 3.13 3.19
CA PRO A 241 27.80 2.35 3.50
C PRO A 241 26.63 3.20 3.99
N LEU A 242 26.91 4.26 4.76
CA LEU A 242 25.88 5.24 5.18
C LEU A 242 25.21 5.92 3.97
N LEU A 243 25.99 6.35 2.98
CA LEU A 243 25.48 6.96 1.75
C LEU A 243 24.67 5.95 0.92
N PHE A 244 25.09 4.69 0.83
CA PHE A 244 24.31 3.65 0.16
C PHE A 244 22.98 3.40 0.86
N CYS A 245 22.96 3.34 2.19
CA CYS A 245 21.74 3.27 3.00
C CYS A 245 20.83 4.50 2.80
N ALA A 246 21.40 5.71 2.73
CA ALA A 246 20.65 6.94 2.50
C ALA A 246 20.02 6.95 1.08
N ILE A 247 20.80 6.69 0.05
CA ILE A 247 20.37 6.79 -1.35
C ILE A 247 19.52 5.60 -1.76
N PHE A 248 20.05 4.39 -1.67
CA PHE A 248 19.34 3.21 -2.15
C PHE A 248 18.24 2.79 -1.17
N GLY A 249 18.58 2.66 0.11
CA GLY A 249 17.64 2.18 1.12
C GLY A 249 16.54 3.20 1.47
N SER A 250 16.88 4.49 1.59
CA SER A 250 15.96 5.48 2.15
C SER A 250 15.26 6.32 1.09
N ILE A 251 15.94 6.69 0.00
CA ILE A 251 15.29 7.41 -1.10
C ILE A 251 14.63 6.42 -2.05
N ILE A 252 15.44 5.60 -2.74
CA ILE A 252 14.97 4.78 -3.86
C ILE A 252 13.96 3.73 -3.37
N ALA A 253 14.33 2.95 -2.35
CA ALA A 253 13.48 1.85 -1.91
C ALA A 253 12.18 2.32 -1.24
N LEU A 254 12.20 3.34 -0.38
CA LEU A 254 10.97 3.87 0.24
C LEU A 254 10.06 4.59 -0.77
N LEU A 255 10.62 5.29 -1.77
CA LEU A 255 9.82 5.90 -2.83
C LEU A 255 9.18 4.85 -3.74
N LEU A 256 9.97 3.85 -4.18
CA LEU A 256 9.43 2.75 -4.98
C LEU A 256 8.39 1.96 -4.20
N LEU A 257 8.61 1.74 -2.89
CA LEU A 257 7.61 1.11 -2.03
C LEU A 257 6.28 1.86 -2.09
N THR A 258 6.27 3.16 -1.77
CA THR A 258 5.02 3.94 -1.71
C THR A 258 4.34 4.11 -3.06
N VAL A 259 5.11 4.15 -4.17
CA VAL A 259 4.57 4.25 -5.53
C VAL A 259 4.06 2.91 -6.07
N LEU A 260 4.77 1.80 -5.79
CA LEU A 260 4.48 0.50 -6.41
C LEU A 260 3.54 -0.37 -5.60
N GLN A 261 3.51 -0.22 -4.27
CA GLN A 261 2.68 -1.05 -3.39
C GLN A 261 1.19 -0.95 -3.75
N LYS A 262 0.69 0.24 -4.13
CA LYS A 262 -0.70 0.45 -4.56
C LYS A 262 -1.10 -0.33 -5.82
N GLN A 263 -0.15 -0.82 -6.60
CA GLN A 263 -0.39 -1.54 -7.85
C GLN A 263 -0.52 -3.06 -7.67
N LEU A 264 -0.14 -3.56 -6.49
CA LEU A 264 -0.14 -4.98 -6.17
C LEU A 264 -1.14 -5.27 -5.06
N SER A 265 -1.72 -6.46 -5.07
CA SER A 265 -2.51 -6.89 -3.92
C SER A 265 -1.58 -7.01 -2.70
N PRO A 266 -2.08 -6.75 -1.48
CA PRO A 266 -1.29 -6.89 -0.25
C PRO A 266 -0.52 -8.21 -0.16
N VAL A 267 -1.14 -9.30 -0.62
CA VAL A 267 -0.50 -10.63 -0.66
C VAL A 267 0.67 -10.70 -1.63
N ARG A 268 0.54 -10.14 -2.83
CA ARG A 268 1.66 -10.15 -3.78
C ARG A 268 2.81 -9.31 -3.25
N ALA A 269 2.51 -8.17 -2.63
CA ALA A 269 3.52 -7.34 -1.99
C ALA A 269 4.23 -8.09 -0.83
N ALA A 270 3.47 -8.74 0.06
CA ALA A 270 4.02 -9.50 1.18
C ALA A 270 4.89 -10.71 0.77
N ILE A 271 4.49 -11.46 -0.27
CA ILE A 271 5.32 -12.53 -0.85
C ILE A 271 6.65 -11.97 -1.38
N LEU A 272 6.62 -10.79 -2.00
CA LEU A 272 7.85 -10.13 -2.45
C LEU A 272 8.69 -9.68 -1.27
N TYR A 273 8.09 -9.07 -0.24
CA TYR A 273 8.77 -8.64 0.98
C TYR A 273 9.50 -9.80 1.68
N ALA A 274 8.93 -11.00 1.67
CA ALA A 274 9.58 -12.20 2.20
C ALA A 274 10.91 -12.58 1.51
N LEU A 275 11.26 -11.97 0.37
CA LEU A 275 12.56 -12.14 -0.29
C LEU A 275 13.70 -11.36 0.38
N GLU A 276 13.41 -10.30 1.14
CA GLU A 276 14.41 -9.48 1.83
C GLU A 276 15.42 -10.30 2.66
N PRO A 277 15.00 -11.16 3.61
CA PRO A 277 15.94 -11.97 4.39
C PRO A 277 16.74 -12.95 3.54
N ILE A 278 16.20 -13.41 2.41
CA ILE A 278 16.91 -14.30 1.48
C ILE A 278 18.11 -13.55 0.87
N TRP A 279 17.90 -12.32 0.43
CA TRP A 279 18.99 -11.49 -0.09
C TRP A 279 20.04 -11.19 0.98
N ALA A 280 19.61 -10.82 2.18
CA ALA A 280 20.53 -10.55 3.29
C ALA A 280 21.43 -11.76 3.60
N VAL A 281 20.84 -12.96 3.71
CA VAL A 281 21.58 -14.21 3.91
C VAL A 281 22.59 -14.46 2.79
N ILE A 282 22.16 -14.36 1.53
CA ILE A 282 23.03 -14.63 0.39
C ILE A 282 24.25 -13.70 0.43
N PHE A 283 24.04 -12.40 0.61
CA PHE A 283 25.14 -11.44 0.66
C PHE A 283 26.02 -11.63 1.89
N SER A 284 25.42 -11.88 3.05
CA SER A 284 26.15 -12.06 4.29
C SER A 284 27.05 -13.30 4.26
N LEU A 285 26.55 -14.41 3.69
CA LEU A 285 27.34 -15.63 3.49
C LEU A 285 28.48 -15.43 2.48
N ILE A 286 28.22 -14.72 1.36
CA ILE A 286 29.25 -14.43 0.35
C ILE A 286 30.37 -13.57 0.94
N LEU A 287 30.02 -12.62 1.80
CA LEU A 287 30.97 -11.69 2.40
C LEU A 287 31.61 -12.22 3.70
N GLY A 288 31.18 -13.39 4.19
CA GLY A 288 31.74 -14.00 5.39
C GLY A 288 31.37 -13.29 6.70
N MET A 289 30.22 -12.59 6.73
CA MET A 289 29.78 -11.77 7.87
C MET A 289 28.97 -12.55 8.92
N GLU A 290 28.70 -13.84 8.66
CA GLU A 290 27.92 -14.71 9.56
C GLU A 290 28.75 -15.42 10.63
N GLY A 291 30.08 -15.28 10.61
CA GLY A 291 30.97 -16.02 11.52
C GLY A 291 30.85 -17.53 11.31
N GLU A 292 30.55 -18.27 12.38
CA GLU A 292 30.34 -19.73 12.31
C GLU A 292 28.97 -20.08 11.74
N ILE A 293 28.95 -20.60 10.51
CA ILE A 293 27.71 -21.01 9.84
C ILE A 293 27.20 -22.32 10.46
N THR A 294 26.06 -22.24 11.15
CA THR A 294 25.40 -23.41 11.74
C THR A 294 24.26 -23.93 10.86
N PHE A 295 23.92 -25.21 11.01
CA PHE A 295 22.73 -25.79 10.37
C PHE A 295 21.43 -25.03 10.74
N TRP A 296 21.41 -24.40 11.90
CA TRP A 296 20.26 -23.71 12.46
C TRP A 296 19.92 -22.40 11.75
N LEU A 297 20.90 -21.73 11.14
CA LEU A 297 20.64 -20.58 10.26
C LEU A 297 19.70 -20.97 9.11
N PHE A 298 19.93 -22.14 8.50
CA PHE A 298 19.12 -22.65 7.40
C PHE A 298 17.78 -23.23 7.86
N LEU A 299 17.79 -24.03 8.94
CA LEU A 299 16.55 -24.62 9.46
C LEU A 299 15.62 -23.54 10.04
N GLY A 300 16.14 -22.69 10.93
CA GLY A 300 15.40 -21.62 11.56
C GLY A 300 14.93 -20.58 10.54
N GLY A 301 15.85 -20.09 9.70
CA GLY A 301 15.52 -19.18 8.61
C GLY A 301 14.52 -19.74 7.60
N GLY A 302 14.66 -21.03 7.24
CA GLY A 302 13.74 -21.73 6.35
C GLY A 302 12.33 -21.87 6.95
N CYS A 303 12.24 -22.30 8.21
CA CYS A 303 10.97 -22.33 8.95
C CYS A 303 10.33 -20.94 9.00
N LEU A 304 11.12 -19.89 9.24
CA LEU A 304 10.62 -18.52 9.31
C LEU A 304 10.01 -18.06 7.97
N ILE A 305 10.75 -18.21 6.87
CA ILE A 305 10.25 -17.84 5.53
C ILE A 305 9.00 -18.66 5.17
N ILE A 306 9.03 -19.98 5.36
CA ILE A 306 7.89 -20.84 5.03
C ILE A 306 6.67 -20.46 5.88
N GLY A 307 6.87 -20.17 7.16
CA GLY A 307 5.82 -19.72 8.08
C GLY A 307 5.16 -18.43 7.60
N ASN A 308 5.97 -17.42 7.26
CA ASN A 308 5.52 -16.17 6.67
C ASN A 308 4.69 -16.39 5.39
N LEU A 309 5.17 -17.23 4.48
CA LEU A 309 4.47 -17.55 3.23
C LEU A 309 3.13 -18.27 3.47
N ILE A 310 3.08 -19.20 4.43
CA ILE A 310 1.84 -19.90 4.79
C ILE A 310 0.80 -18.92 5.34
N VAL A 311 1.18 -18.02 6.25
CA VAL A 311 0.29 -16.98 6.79
C VAL A 311 -0.32 -16.17 5.65
N GLU A 312 0.50 -15.75 4.69
CA GLU A 312 0.05 -14.90 3.60
C GLU A 312 -0.84 -15.65 2.59
N ILE A 313 -0.49 -16.89 2.23
CA ILE A 313 -1.31 -17.70 1.32
C ILE A 313 -2.65 -18.08 1.95
N ALA A 314 -2.68 -18.32 3.27
CA ALA A 314 -3.92 -18.61 3.98
C ALA A 314 -4.92 -17.45 3.88
N ASN A 315 -4.42 -16.21 3.90
CA ASN A 315 -5.24 -15.01 3.71
C ASN A 315 -5.87 -14.92 2.31
N LEU A 316 -5.27 -15.54 1.27
CA LEU A 316 -5.84 -15.56 -0.10
C LEU A 316 -7.03 -16.50 -0.25
N ASN A 317 -6.91 -17.73 0.26
CA ASN A 317 -7.86 -18.80 -0.09
C ASN A 317 -9.27 -18.54 0.46
N LYS A 318 -9.42 -17.66 1.45
CA LYS A 318 -10.72 -17.24 1.97
C LYS A 318 -11.34 -16.09 1.16
N ASN A 319 -10.53 -15.18 0.62
CA ASN A 319 -10.99 -14.11 -0.28
C ASN A 319 -11.44 -14.62 -1.66
N LYS A 320 -11.05 -15.84 -2.05
CA LYS A 320 -11.54 -16.50 -3.28
C LYS A 320 -13.02 -16.93 -3.23
N LYS A 321 -13.65 -16.99 -2.06
CA LYS A 321 -15.07 -17.43 -1.93
C LYS A 321 -16.08 -16.32 -2.23
N LEU A 322 -15.66 -15.06 -2.32
CA LEU A 322 -16.48 -13.95 -2.80
C LEU A 322 -15.89 -13.45 -4.13
N GLN A 323 -16.12 -14.17 -5.23
CA GLN A 323 -15.76 -13.67 -6.56
C GLN A 323 -16.73 -12.56 -6.97
N PHE A 324 -16.52 -11.36 -6.44
CA PHE A 324 -16.80 -10.15 -7.20
C PHE A 324 -15.75 -10.09 -8.32
N LYS A 325 -16.18 -10.16 -9.58
CA LYS A 325 -15.25 -9.97 -10.70
C LYS A 325 -14.89 -8.48 -10.73
N PRO A 326 -13.61 -8.10 -10.55
CA PRO A 326 -13.23 -6.69 -10.66
C PRO A 326 -13.46 -6.25 -12.11
N GLU A 327 -14.26 -5.20 -12.28
CA GLU A 327 -14.47 -4.52 -13.56
C GLU A 327 -13.37 -3.46 -13.70
N ILE A 328 -12.72 -3.47 -14.87
CA ILE A 328 -11.67 -2.52 -15.19
C ILE A 328 -12.26 -1.54 -16.21
N GLU A 329 -12.49 -0.32 -15.76
CA GLU A 329 -13.26 0.68 -16.51
C GLU A 329 -12.32 1.83 -16.90
N ARG A 330 -12.15 2.07 -18.21
CA ARG A 330 -11.44 3.25 -18.73
C ARG A 330 -12.43 4.28 -19.24
N ARG A 331 -12.14 5.56 -19.00
CA ARG A 331 -13.06 6.66 -19.31
C ARG A 331 -12.37 7.76 -20.12
N PHE A 332 -13.07 8.27 -21.13
CA PHE A 332 -12.53 9.25 -22.06
C PHE A 332 -13.53 10.38 -22.30
N LEU A 333 -13.03 11.61 -22.38
CA LEU A 333 -13.83 12.78 -22.72
C LEU A 333 -13.96 12.91 -24.23
N LEU A 334 -15.18 13.18 -24.71
CA LEU A 334 -15.46 13.35 -26.13
C LEU A 334 -15.83 14.81 -26.42
N GLU A 335 -15.37 15.34 -27.55
CA GLU A 335 -15.78 16.67 -28.05
C GLU A 335 -17.15 16.64 -28.73
N LYS A 336 -17.49 15.50 -29.35
CA LYS A 336 -18.74 15.27 -30.07
C LYS A 336 -19.09 13.79 -30.07
N LEU A 337 -20.36 13.48 -30.29
CA LEU A 337 -20.83 12.11 -30.45
C LEU A 337 -20.20 11.46 -31.70
N PRO A 338 -19.82 10.17 -31.65
CA PRO A 338 -19.38 9.43 -32.82
C PRO A 338 -20.49 9.30 -33.88
N PRO A 339 -20.12 9.12 -35.16
CA PRO A 339 -21.10 8.77 -36.19
C PRO A 339 -21.67 7.37 -35.95
N GLU A 340 -22.94 7.15 -36.33
CA GLU A 340 -23.61 5.84 -36.30
C GLU A 340 -23.72 5.21 -34.89
N LEU A 341 -24.45 5.87 -34.00
CA LEU A 341 -24.78 5.33 -32.68
C LEU A 341 -26.10 4.55 -32.72
N ASP A 342 -26.04 3.28 -32.36
CA ASP A 342 -27.21 2.43 -32.15
C ASP A 342 -27.75 2.57 -30.72
N ASN A 343 -29.04 2.28 -30.55
CA ASN A 343 -29.74 2.09 -29.27
C ASN A 343 -29.47 3.15 -28.18
N ASN A 344 -30.42 4.06 -28.00
CA ASN A 344 -30.29 5.12 -27.01
C ASN A 344 -31.12 4.78 -25.78
N TYR A 345 -30.45 4.60 -24.64
CA TYR A 345 -31.08 4.43 -23.34
C TYR A 345 -31.18 5.78 -22.65
N LEU A 346 -32.38 6.15 -22.19
CA LEU A 346 -32.49 7.26 -21.24
C LEU A 346 -32.25 6.70 -19.85
N ILE A 347 -31.21 7.21 -19.18
CA ILE A 347 -30.82 6.77 -17.84
C ILE A 347 -30.98 7.93 -16.87
N GLU A 348 -31.81 7.72 -15.85
CA GLU A 348 -31.88 8.56 -14.67
C GLU A 348 -31.22 7.82 -13.51
N GLN A 349 -30.28 8.46 -12.82
CA GLN A 349 -29.54 7.87 -11.70
C GLN A 349 -29.67 8.77 -10.48
N ILE A 350 -29.96 8.16 -9.34
CA ILE A 350 -30.06 8.84 -8.05
C ILE A 350 -29.07 8.21 -7.08
N TYR A 351 -28.34 9.06 -6.36
CA TYR A 351 -27.35 8.65 -5.38
C TYR A 351 -27.95 8.73 -3.97
N LEU A 352 -27.89 7.61 -3.26
CA LEU A 352 -28.43 7.50 -1.91
C LEU A 352 -27.33 7.86 -0.89
N PRO A 353 -27.61 8.73 0.10
CA PRO A 353 -26.68 9.01 1.19
C PRO A 353 -26.28 7.73 1.94
N LYS A 354 -24.97 7.55 2.17
CA LYS A 354 -24.42 6.38 2.86
C LYS A 354 -25.06 6.18 4.24
N ASP A 355 -25.22 7.26 5.00
CA ASP A 355 -25.72 7.22 6.38
C ASP A 355 -27.22 6.86 6.47
N SER A 356 -27.92 6.87 5.34
CA SER A 356 -29.35 6.52 5.26
C SER A 356 -29.58 5.07 4.83
N ILE A 357 -28.52 4.33 4.47
CA ILE A 357 -28.61 2.91 4.11
C ILE A 357 -28.50 2.06 5.38
N LYS A 358 -29.51 1.23 5.62
CA LYS A 358 -29.49 0.22 6.67
C LYS A 358 -29.26 -1.15 6.06
N ILE A 359 -28.35 -1.90 6.64
CA ILE A 359 -28.05 -3.28 6.26
C ILE A 359 -28.28 -4.13 7.50
N ASP A 360 -29.24 -5.04 7.46
CA ASP A 360 -29.55 -5.93 8.57
C ASP A 360 -29.74 -7.36 8.09
N SER A 361 -30.12 -8.25 9.01
CA SER A 361 -30.37 -9.66 8.69
C SER A 361 -31.54 -9.90 7.74
N LYS A 362 -32.34 -8.88 7.41
CA LYS A 362 -33.53 -8.96 6.53
C LYS A 362 -33.28 -8.40 5.14
N GLY A 363 -32.41 -7.40 5.00
CA GLY A 363 -32.37 -6.62 3.77
C GLY A 363 -31.34 -5.49 3.79
N ILE A 364 -31.10 -4.93 2.60
CA ILE A 364 -30.63 -3.56 2.45
C ILE A 364 -31.88 -2.71 2.30
N SER A 365 -31.97 -1.64 3.07
CA SER A 365 -33.10 -0.71 3.01
C SER A 365 -32.64 0.74 3.05
N PHE A 366 -33.39 1.60 2.37
CA PHE A 366 -33.28 3.04 2.46
C PHE A 366 -34.61 3.60 2.98
N ASP A 367 -34.60 4.24 4.14
CA ASP A 367 -35.81 4.63 4.87
C ASP A 367 -36.81 3.46 5.04
N ASN A 368 -37.95 3.52 4.35
CA ASN A 368 -39.01 2.50 4.34
C ASN A 368 -38.99 1.63 3.08
N PHE A 369 -38.00 1.81 2.18
CA PHE A 369 -37.88 1.08 0.93
C PHE A 369 -36.92 -0.12 1.09
N SER A 370 -37.41 -1.32 0.75
CA SER A 370 -36.56 -2.50 0.63
C SER A 370 -35.81 -2.46 -0.70
N LEU A 371 -34.48 -2.54 -0.65
CA LEU A 371 -33.59 -2.52 -1.83
C LEU A 371 -33.04 -3.91 -2.17
N SER A 372 -33.10 -4.87 -1.25
CA SER A 372 -32.75 -6.27 -1.48
C SER A 372 -33.53 -7.21 -0.53
N ASN A 373 -33.43 -8.51 -0.78
CA ASN A 373 -34.00 -9.55 0.08
C ASN A 373 -32.92 -10.24 0.93
N GLN A 374 -33.35 -11.00 1.95
CA GLN A 374 -32.47 -11.73 2.87
C GLN A 374 -31.53 -12.72 2.17
N SER A 375 -31.96 -13.35 1.07
CA SER A 375 -31.14 -14.28 0.27
C SER A 375 -29.93 -13.61 -0.37
N ASP A 376 -29.98 -12.29 -0.58
CA ASP A 376 -28.91 -11.54 -1.22
C ASP A 376 -27.82 -11.14 -0.20
N ILE A 377 -28.06 -11.35 1.11
CA ILE A 377 -27.25 -10.78 2.21
C ILE A 377 -26.40 -11.79 2.96
N SER A 378 -26.70 -13.10 2.86
CA SER A 378 -25.95 -14.13 3.58
C SER A 378 -24.45 -14.17 3.22
N GLU A 379 -24.05 -13.55 2.11
CA GLU A 379 -22.64 -13.36 1.69
C GLU A 379 -22.12 -11.91 1.79
N LEU A 380 -22.99 -10.92 2.03
CA LEU A 380 -22.68 -9.48 2.02
C LEU A 380 -22.64 -8.84 3.42
N GLY A 381 -23.24 -9.50 4.41
CA GLY A 381 -23.66 -8.91 5.68
C GLY A 381 -22.60 -8.59 6.75
N LEU A 382 -21.30 -8.58 6.45
CA LEU A 382 -20.26 -8.24 7.45
C LEU A 382 -19.15 -7.29 6.95
N THR A 383 -19.18 -6.85 5.68
CA THR A 383 -18.01 -6.21 5.04
C THR A 383 -18.22 -4.78 4.53
N LEU A 384 -19.44 -4.23 4.59
CA LEU A 384 -19.77 -2.93 3.97
C LEU A 384 -19.75 -1.72 4.93
N GLU A 385 -19.88 -1.92 6.24
CA GLU A 385 -19.98 -0.81 7.22
C GLU A 385 -18.71 0.07 7.26
N ASN A 386 -17.55 -0.49 6.94
CA ASN A 386 -16.25 0.19 7.07
C ASN A 386 -15.58 0.57 5.73
N ILE A 387 -16.29 0.48 4.60
CA ILE A 387 -15.74 0.87 3.29
C ILE A 387 -16.03 2.36 3.06
N GLU A 388 -14.98 3.20 3.02
CA GLU A 388 -15.10 4.64 2.74
C GLU A 388 -15.47 4.91 1.27
N ASN A 389 -14.96 4.11 0.33
CA ASN A 389 -15.14 4.29 -1.12
C ASN A 389 -16.35 3.53 -1.70
N ILE A 390 -17.50 3.65 -1.04
CA ILE A 390 -18.75 3.00 -1.45
C ILE A 390 -19.76 4.02 -1.95
N SER A 391 -20.46 3.71 -3.03
CA SER A 391 -21.59 4.52 -3.52
C SER A 391 -22.80 3.64 -3.77
N TYR A 392 -23.95 4.09 -3.28
CA TYR A 392 -25.24 3.47 -3.49
C TYR A 392 -26.02 4.28 -4.52
N ARG A 393 -26.53 3.61 -5.56
CA ARG A 393 -27.33 4.27 -6.58
C ARG A 393 -28.57 3.48 -6.95
N VAL A 394 -29.64 4.20 -7.29
CA VAL A 394 -30.80 3.65 -7.98
C VAL A 394 -30.81 4.20 -9.39
N ARG A 395 -30.85 3.30 -10.38
CA ARG A 395 -30.85 3.60 -11.81
C ARG A 395 -32.19 3.21 -12.42
N LYS A 396 -32.82 4.15 -13.14
CA LYS A 396 -33.94 3.92 -14.03
C LYS A 396 -33.43 3.98 -15.46
N THR A 397 -33.55 2.87 -16.18
CA THR A 397 -33.16 2.76 -17.59
C THR A 397 -34.40 2.58 -18.45
N THR A 398 -34.59 3.46 -19.43
CA THR A 398 -35.73 3.41 -20.37
C THR A 398 -35.25 3.19 -21.79
N HIS A 399 -35.69 2.11 -22.43
CA HIS A 399 -35.40 1.79 -23.83
C HIS A 399 -36.67 1.28 -24.53
N ILE A 400 -37.06 1.90 -25.66
CA ILE A 400 -38.22 1.51 -26.49
C ILE A 400 -39.47 1.17 -25.61
N LYS A 401 -39.82 2.08 -24.70
CA LYS A 401 -40.95 1.97 -23.74
C LYS A 401 -40.86 0.85 -22.69
N LYS A 402 -39.75 0.11 -22.59
CA LYS A 402 -39.45 -0.75 -21.42
C LYS A 402 -38.65 0.05 -20.40
N THR A 403 -39.07 -0.01 -19.14
CA THR A 403 -38.40 0.65 -18.01
C THR A 403 -37.92 -0.42 -17.03
N GLN A 404 -36.67 -0.33 -16.61
CA GLN A 404 -36.05 -1.19 -15.61
C GLN A 404 -35.46 -0.35 -14.48
N TYR A 405 -35.55 -0.86 -13.26
CA TYR A 405 -34.97 -0.24 -12.07
C TYR A 405 -33.90 -1.17 -11.51
N ILE A 406 -32.72 -0.60 -11.25
CA ILE A 406 -31.57 -1.34 -10.73
C ILE A 406 -31.04 -0.57 -9.52
N PHE A 407 -30.86 -1.27 -8.40
CA PHE A 407 -30.06 -0.80 -7.28
C PHE A 407 -28.63 -1.30 -7.49
N SER A 408 -27.66 -0.38 -7.48
CA SER A 408 -26.25 -0.75 -7.55
C SER A 408 -25.48 -0.35 -6.30
N ILE A 409 -24.64 -1.26 -5.84
CA ILE A 409 -23.59 -1.00 -4.85
C ILE A 409 -22.27 -0.99 -5.61
N LYS A 410 -21.62 0.17 -5.71
CA LYS A 410 -20.28 0.28 -6.30
C LYS A 410 -19.24 0.51 -5.22
N ILE A 411 -18.20 -0.30 -5.23
CA ILE A 411 -17.02 -0.18 -4.39
C ILE A 411 -15.83 0.12 -5.29
N ARG A 412 -15.14 1.23 -5.02
CA ARG A 412 -13.91 1.58 -5.74
C ARG A 412 -12.71 1.01 -4.99
N ASP A 413 -12.03 0.05 -5.62
CA ASP A 413 -10.85 -0.60 -5.04
C ASP A 413 -9.56 0.15 -5.40
N ALA A 414 -9.48 0.71 -6.61
CA ALA A 414 -8.35 1.52 -7.08
C ALA A 414 -8.82 2.43 -8.24
N PRO A 415 -7.99 3.33 -8.78
CA PRO A 415 -8.30 4.01 -10.03
C PRO A 415 -8.54 3.01 -11.17
N GLY A 416 -9.68 3.15 -11.87
CA GLY A 416 -10.11 2.22 -12.92
C GLY A 416 -10.54 0.81 -12.47
N ILE A 417 -10.47 0.45 -11.18
CA ILE A 417 -10.88 -0.88 -10.68
C ILE A 417 -12.08 -0.73 -9.76
N ARG A 418 -13.18 -1.41 -10.09
CA ARG A 418 -14.41 -1.38 -9.30
C ARG A 418 -14.98 -2.78 -9.10
N ARG A 419 -15.70 -2.94 -8.00
CA ARG A 419 -16.65 -4.03 -7.78
C ARG A 419 -18.05 -3.42 -7.81
N GLU A 420 -18.92 -3.98 -8.63
CA GLU A 420 -20.32 -3.61 -8.69
C GLU A 420 -21.21 -4.80 -8.33
N ILE A 421 -22.32 -4.49 -7.66
CA ILE A 421 -23.41 -5.40 -7.39
C ILE A 421 -24.64 -4.73 -7.95
N GLU A 422 -25.34 -5.38 -8.87
CA GLU A 422 -26.60 -4.88 -9.43
C GLU A 422 -27.75 -5.79 -9.00
N LEU A 423 -28.76 -5.19 -8.36
CA LEU A 423 -29.97 -5.86 -7.93
C LEU A 423 -31.17 -5.25 -8.65
N ASN A 424 -32.00 -6.09 -9.26
CA ASN A 424 -33.22 -5.63 -9.91
C ASN A 424 -34.25 -5.19 -8.86
N LEU A 425 -34.78 -3.98 -9.03
CA LEU A 425 -35.87 -3.48 -8.21
C LEU A 425 -37.21 -3.62 -8.91
N ASN A 426 -38.28 -3.66 -8.12
CA ASN A 426 -39.65 -3.64 -8.63
C ASN A 426 -40.05 -2.21 -9.08
N LYS A 427 -41.30 -2.06 -9.57
CA LYS A 427 -41.82 -0.77 -10.04
C LYS A 427 -42.01 0.28 -8.93
N ASP A 428 -42.04 -0.10 -7.64
CA ASP A 428 -42.13 0.87 -6.55
C ASP A 428 -40.91 1.79 -6.49
N ALA A 429 -39.78 1.36 -7.09
CA ALA A 429 -38.57 2.16 -7.19
C ALA A 429 -38.76 3.47 -7.97
N GLU A 430 -39.83 3.62 -8.75
CA GLU A 430 -40.18 4.91 -9.39
C GLU A 430 -40.30 6.04 -8.35
N LYS A 431 -40.70 5.73 -7.11
CA LYS A 431 -40.82 6.70 -6.01
C LYS A 431 -39.48 7.35 -5.64
N PHE A 432 -38.33 6.73 -5.93
CA PHE A 432 -37.03 7.38 -5.71
C PHE A 432 -36.85 8.62 -6.59
N PHE A 433 -37.45 8.63 -7.79
CA PHE A 433 -37.26 9.69 -8.79
C PHE A 433 -38.05 10.96 -8.52
N SER A 434 -38.96 10.94 -7.54
CA SER A 434 -39.61 12.14 -7.00
C SER A 434 -38.89 12.72 -5.78
N LEU A 435 -37.89 12.04 -5.22
CA LEU A 435 -37.13 12.53 -4.07
C LEU A 435 -36.12 13.60 -4.48
N GLN A 436 -35.87 14.55 -3.57
CA GLN A 436 -34.88 15.60 -3.77
C GLN A 436 -33.48 15.11 -3.35
N LEU A 437 -32.93 14.18 -4.13
CA LEU A 437 -31.61 13.59 -3.94
C LEU A 437 -30.65 13.96 -5.09
N PRO A 438 -29.32 13.86 -4.88
CA PRO A 438 -28.35 14.06 -5.96
C PRO A 438 -28.66 13.14 -7.14
N LYS A 439 -28.77 13.71 -8.33
CA LYS A 439 -29.25 12.98 -9.52
C LYS A 439 -28.52 13.36 -10.80
N ILE A 440 -28.44 12.39 -11.70
CA ILE A 440 -27.93 12.55 -13.06
C ILE A 440 -28.97 12.05 -14.04
N ILE A 441 -29.08 12.75 -15.16
CA ILE A 441 -29.84 12.31 -16.31
C ILE A 441 -28.86 12.28 -17.48
N LYS A 442 -28.82 11.16 -18.18
CA LYS A 442 -27.94 10.98 -19.34
C LYS A 442 -28.62 10.10 -20.39
N ARG A 443 -28.21 10.29 -21.64
CA ARG A 443 -28.51 9.39 -22.74
C ARG A 443 -27.29 8.52 -22.96
N ARG A 444 -27.43 7.21 -22.78
CA ARG A 444 -26.38 6.24 -23.07
C ARG A 444 -26.57 5.67 -24.45
N HIS A 445 -25.51 5.72 -25.24
CA HIS A 445 -25.37 5.06 -26.52
C HIS A 445 -24.42 3.89 -26.36
N GLU A 446 -24.65 2.80 -27.09
CA GLU A 446 -23.71 1.69 -27.16
C GLU A 446 -23.02 1.73 -28.52
N TYR A 447 -21.70 1.59 -28.52
CA TYR A 447 -20.90 1.43 -29.74
C TYR A 447 -20.05 0.17 -29.61
N LYS A 448 -20.16 -0.75 -30.57
CA LYS A 448 -19.42 -2.01 -30.55
C LYS A 448 -18.33 -2.02 -31.61
N ASP A 449 -17.13 -2.37 -31.20
CA ASP A 449 -15.98 -2.56 -32.08
C ASP A 449 -15.23 -3.86 -31.74
N GLU A 450 -14.04 -4.03 -32.31
CA GLU A 450 -13.18 -5.19 -32.06
C GLU A 450 -12.64 -5.27 -30.63
N ILE A 451 -12.64 -4.15 -29.89
CA ILE A 451 -12.15 -4.08 -28.51
C ILE A 451 -13.24 -4.51 -27.55
N GLY A 452 -14.47 -4.04 -27.79
CA GLY A 452 -15.60 -4.39 -26.93
C GLY A 452 -16.81 -3.50 -27.15
N THR A 453 -17.63 -3.39 -26.10
CA THR A 453 -18.79 -2.49 -26.07
C THR A 453 -18.41 -1.22 -25.33
N TRP A 454 -18.43 -0.10 -26.03
CA TRP A 454 -18.29 1.24 -25.48
C TRP A 454 -19.65 1.75 -25.02
N GLU A 455 -19.70 2.25 -23.80
CA GLU A 455 -20.84 2.99 -23.27
C GLU A 455 -20.56 4.49 -23.40
N ILE A 456 -21.26 5.18 -24.30
CA ILE A 456 -21.08 6.61 -24.54
C ILE A 456 -22.24 7.35 -23.87
N ASP A 457 -21.92 8.06 -22.79
CA ASP A 457 -22.85 8.83 -21.99
C ASP A 457 -22.86 10.31 -22.41
N GLU A 458 -23.96 10.74 -23.01
CA GLU A 458 -24.31 12.15 -23.21
C GLU A 458 -25.08 12.65 -21.99
N PHE A 459 -24.46 13.53 -21.19
CA PHE A 459 -25.10 14.05 -19.99
C PHE A 459 -26.10 15.16 -20.31
N LEU A 460 -27.21 15.17 -19.57
CA LEU A 460 -28.31 16.11 -19.73
C LEU A 460 -28.48 17.00 -18.49
N GLY A 461 -29.35 18.01 -18.58
CA GLY A 461 -29.66 18.90 -17.46
C GLY A 461 -28.46 19.76 -17.05
N LYS A 462 -28.08 19.73 -15.77
CA LYS A 462 -26.96 20.54 -15.24
C LYS A 462 -25.61 20.24 -15.90
N ASN A 463 -25.45 19.04 -16.43
CA ASN A 463 -24.21 18.55 -17.03
C ASN A 463 -24.28 18.56 -18.58
N GLN A 464 -25.23 19.30 -19.17
CA GLN A 464 -25.41 19.34 -20.62
C GLN A 464 -24.14 19.81 -21.33
N GLY A 465 -23.76 19.07 -22.39
CA GLY A 465 -22.54 19.30 -23.16
C GLY A 465 -21.36 18.43 -22.75
N LEU A 466 -21.45 17.70 -21.63
CA LEU A 466 -20.45 16.70 -21.25
C LEU A 466 -20.77 15.36 -21.92
N ILE A 467 -19.77 14.78 -22.60
CA ILE A 467 -19.84 13.46 -23.22
C ILE A 467 -18.67 12.62 -22.72
N ILE A 468 -18.95 11.45 -22.18
CA ILE A 468 -17.94 10.51 -21.67
C ILE A 468 -18.15 9.15 -22.32
N ALA A 469 -17.09 8.56 -22.86
CA ALA A 469 -17.09 7.17 -23.29
C ALA A 469 -16.40 6.30 -22.23
N GLU A 470 -17.05 5.20 -21.87
CA GLU A 470 -16.57 4.20 -20.91
C GLU A 470 -16.41 2.86 -21.63
N ILE A 471 -15.38 2.09 -21.30
CA ILE A 471 -15.23 0.71 -21.77
C ILE A 471 -14.78 -0.17 -20.61
N GLU A 472 -15.43 -1.32 -20.49
CA GLU A 472 -15.06 -2.39 -19.57
C GLU A 472 -14.04 -3.32 -20.23
N LEU A 473 -12.93 -3.55 -19.55
CA LEU A 473 -11.83 -4.39 -20.01
C LEU A 473 -11.65 -5.60 -19.09
N ILE A 474 -11.07 -6.66 -19.63
CA ILE A 474 -10.78 -7.89 -18.87
C ILE A 474 -9.51 -7.68 -18.01
N GLY A 475 -8.64 -6.74 -18.41
CA GLY A 475 -7.38 -6.44 -17.76
C GLY A 475 -6.98 -4.97 -17.88
N ILE A 476 -6.31 -4.43 -16.84
CA ILE A 476 -5.79 -3.04 -16.79
C ILE A 476 -4.69 -2.84 -17.84
N GLU A 477 -4.04 -3.92 -18.27
CA GLU A 477 -2.91 -3.93 -19.19
C GLU A 477 -3.29 -4.25 -20.64
N GLU A 478 -4.59 -4.23 -20.96
CA GLU A 478 -5.04 -4.44 -22.32
C GLU A 478 -4.69 -3.20 -23.16
N ASN A 479 -3.65 -3.33 -24.00
CA ASN A 479 -3.29 -2.30 -24.98
C ASN A 479 -4.36 -2.30 -26.07
N ILE A 480 -5.33 -1.41 -25.91
CA ILE A 480 -6.40 -1.21 -26.89
C ILE A 480 -6.02 -0.13 -27.90
N THR A 481 -6.33 -0.37 -29.17
CA THR A 481 -6.17 0.64 -30.23
C THR A 481 -7.36 1.59 -30.17
N LEU A 482 -7.19 2.73 -29.52
CA LEU A 482 -8.30 3.67 -29.32
C LEU A 482 -8.91 4.13 -30.65
N PRO A 483 -10.24 4.13 -30.78
CA PRO A 483 -10.91 4.72 -31.92
C PRO A 483 -10.56 6.21 -32.09
N ASN A 484 -10.52 6.69 -33.33
CA ASN A 484 -10.10 8.06 -33.67
C ASN A 484 -10.98 9.17 -33.08
N TRP A 485 -12.16 8.83 -32.55
CA TRP A 485 -13.09 9.76 -31.91
C TRP A 485 -12.89 9.87 -30.39
N ILE A 486 -12.05 9.03 -29.78
CA ILE A 486 -11.72 9.09 -28.37
C ILE A 486 -10.82 10.31 -28.10
N GLY A 487 -11.24 11.14 -27.15
CA GLY A 487 -10.45 12.28 -26.68
C GLY A 487 -9.59 11.94 -25.46
N LYS A 488 -9.45 12.91 -24.54
CA LYS A 488 -8.56 12.80 -23.39
C LYS A 488 -9.04 11.70 -22.43
N GLU A 489 -8.13 10.82 -22.01
CA GLU A 489 -8.39 9.87 -20.94
C GLU A 489 -8.54 10.57 -19.57
N ILE A 490 -9.62 10.25 -18.87
CA ILE A 490 -10.03 10.85 -17.59
C ILE A 490 -10.33 9.77 -16.53
N THR A 491 -9.86 8.54 -16.74
CA THR A 491 -10.06 7.38 -15.85
C THR A 491 -9.77 7.69 -14.38
N ASP A 492 -8.69 8.43 -14.10
CA ASP A 492 -8.24 8.77 -12.74
C ASP A 492 -8.81 10.09 -12.21
N GLU A 493 -9.49 10.88 -13.05
CA GLU A 493 -10.03 12.19 -12.68
C GLU A 493 -11.35 12.04 -11.91
N ILE A 494 -11.26 12.20 -10.58
CA ILE A 494 -12.36 12.02 -9.62
C ILE A 494 -13.55 12.95 -9.92
N LYS A 495 -13.32 14.16 -10.43
CA LYS A 495 -14.39 15.14 -10.73
C LYS A 495 -15.39 14.65 -11.80
N TYR A 496 -15.00 13.72 -12.67
CA TYR A 496 -15.88 13.14 -13.70
C TYR A 496 -16.57 11.84 -13.25
N LEU A 497 -16.51 11.49 -11.96
CA LEU A 497 -17.33 10.40 -11.43
C LEU A 497 -18.81 10.81 -11.41
N ASN A 498 -19.70 9.91 -11.81
CA ASN A 498 -21.14 10.16 -11.77
C ASN A 498 -21.63 10.54 -10.35
N SER A 499 -21.02 10.03 -9.27
CA SER A 499 -21.37 10.48 -7.91
C SER A 499 -21.07 11.97 -7.67
N ASN A 500 -20.01 12.50 -8.28
CA ASN A 500 -19.58 13.89 -8.13
C ASN A 500 -20.24 14.82 -9.15
N LEU A 501 -20.66 14.29 -10.30
CA LEU A 501 -21.46 15.04 -11.28
C LEU A 501 -22.93 15.19 -10.82
N ALA A 502 -23.37 14.38 -9.84
CA ALA A 502 -24.73 14.40 -9.30
C ALA A 502 -24.95 15.45 -8.20
N SER A 503 -23.87 15.89 -7.54
CA SER A 503 -23.88 16.84 -6.42
C SER A 503 -24.14 18.28 -6.84
#